data_AF-A0A0P7YFD9-F1
#
_entry.id   AF-A0A0P7YFD9-F1
#
_cell.length_a   1.000
_cell.length_b   1.000
_cell.length_c   1.000
_cell.angle_alpha   90.00
_cell.angle_beta   90.00
_cell.angle_gamma   90.00
#
_symmetry.space_group_name_H-M   'P 1'
#
loop_
_entity.id
_entity.type
_entity.pdbx_description
1 polymer ?
#
loop_
_entity_poly.entity_id
_entity_poly.type
_entity_poly.pdbx_seq_one_letter_code
_entity_poly.pdbx_strand_id
1 'polypeptide(L)'
;MGVGTLVRTRYLLLAAAPCWFSSPVQVRDGFAHSEHPLPITGARTQPWVQFQRKAIRLPLNSSYPDLAASLTAAKSQYEIGGFPYPLGQEGNGTGGDGSWVELTAVAAVSAQLSTRNGSALQVSESVHISIPLPADTPIKGATSVPVWRFEAKSGLWLRNGTGYIKKEGTQLIWSFVAPQLGYWLAAFPSASGVVALNPSGLRDITTYHTIFLLTILGSLALLVLILLCLLLYYCR
;
A
#
# COMPACT_ATOMS: atom_id res chain seq x y z
N MET A 1 -2.14 42.96 -37.57
CA MET A 1 -1.39 41.72 -37.87
C MET A 1 -0.46 41.51 -36.69
N GLY A 2 -0.52 40.51 -35.83
CA GLY A 2 -1.04 39.16 -35.85
C GLY A 2 -0.18 38.42 -34.82
N VAL A 3 -0.85 37.78 -33.86
CA VAL A 3 -0.35 37.25 -32.57
C VAL A 3 0.66 36.10 -32.73
N GLY A 4 1.54 35.86 -31.75
CA GLY A 4 2.32 34.62 -31.69
C GLY A 4 3.24 34.42 -30.48
N THR A 5 2.67 34.20 -29.30
CA THR A 5 3.34 33.59 -28.13
C THR A 5 3.68 32.12 -28.41
N LEU A 6 4.83 31.61 -27.96
CA LEU A 6 4.96 30.16 -27.71
C LEU A 6 5.81 29.88 -26.46
N VAL A 7 5.11 29.38 -25.43
CA VAL A 7 5.64 28.74 -24.24
C VAL A 7 5.51 27.22 -24.43
N ARG A 8 6.38 26.46 -23.75
CA ARG A 8 6.24 25.04 -23.36
C ARG A 8 6.62 23.98 -24.39
N THR A 9 7.68 23.24 -24.05
CA THR A 9 7.78 21.82 -24.36
C THR A 9 8.09 21.06 -23.07
N ARG A 10 7.05 20.55 -22.41
CA ARG A 10 7.17 19.45 -21.44
C ARG A 10 7.11 18.16 -22.24
N TYR A 11 8.19 17.39 -22.21
CA TYR A 11 8.14 16.01 -22.67
C TYR A 11 7.41 15.16 -21.62
N LEU A 12 6.29 14.58 -22.03
CA LEU A 12 5.73 13.39 -21.41
C LEU A 12 6.72 12.24 -21.61
N LEU A 13 6.94 11.43 -20.58
CA LEU A 13 7.10 10.00 -20.78
C LEU A 13 6.08 9.26 -19.92
N LEU A 14 5.38 8.37 -20.59
CA LEU A 14 4.20 7.64 -20.16
C LEU A 14 4.52 6.72 -18.98
N ALA A 15 3.71 6.79 -17.93
CA ALA A 15 3.52 5.68 -17.01
C ALA A 15 2.70 4.59 -17.73
N ALA A 16 3.33 3.46 -18.02
CA ALA A 16 2.64 2.25 -18.40
C ALA A 16 1.96 1.68 -17.15
N ALA A 17 0.64 1.89 -17.01
CA ALA A 17 -0.17 1.18 -16.05
C ALA A 17 -0.53 -0.20 -16.64
N PRO A 18 -0.14 -1.33 -16.02
CA PRO A 18 -0.62 -2.64 -16.45
C PRO A 18 -2.13 -2.71 -16.24
N CYS A 19 -2.83 -3.33 -17.18
CA CYS A 19 -4.27 -3.59 -17.12
C CYS A 19 -4.60 -4.44 -15.88
N TRP A 20 -5.23 -3.87 -14.86
CA TRP A 20 -5.71 -4.63 -13.69
C TRP A 20 -7.22 -4.84 -13.77
N PHE A 21 -7.62 -6.11 -13.71
CA PHE A 21 -9.00 -6.56 -13.56
C PHE A 21 -9.66 -5.91 -12.33
N SER A 22 -10.61 -5.01 -12.58
CA SER A 22 -11.47 -4.45 -11.54
C SER A 22 -12.38 -5.56 -11.00
N SER A 23 -12.33 -5.84 -9.70
CA SER A 23 -13.32 -6.72 -9.05
C SER A 23 -14.61 -5.91 -8.81
N PRO A 24 -15.81 -6.49 -9.01
CA PRO A 24 -17.06 -5.77 -8.82
C PRO A 24 -17.21 -5.32 -7.35
N VAL A 25 -17.40 -4.02 -7.15
CA VAL A 25 -17.65 -3.40 -5.84
C VAL A 25 -19.07 -3.76 -5.40
N GLN A 26 -19.21 -4.52 -4.32
CA GLN A 26 -20.52 -4.74 -3.70
C GLN A 26 -20.79 -3.63 -2.69
N VAL A 27 -21.56 -2.61 -3.09
CA VAL A 27 -22.10 -1.59 -2.18
C VAL A 27 -23.27 -2.24 -1.44
N ARG A 28 -23.11 -2.63 -0.17
CA ARG A 28 -24.21 -3.12 0.66
C ARG A 28 -24.96 -1.95 1.28
N ASP A 29 -26.13 -1.66 0.74
CA ASP A 29 -27.13 -0.82 1.40
C ASP A 29 -27.56 -1.50 2.70
N GLY A 30 -27.52 -0.75 3.81
CA GLY A 30 -27.92 -1.23 5.12
C GLY A 30 -29.43 -1.40 5.21
N PHE A 31 -29.94 -2.56 4.80
CA PHE A 31 -31.21 -3.08 5.27
C PHE A 31 -30.94 -4.43 5.94
N ALA A 32 -31.23 -4.50 7.23
CA ALA A 32 -31.09 -5.71 8.01
C ALA A 32 -32.16 -6.72 7.55
N HIS A 33 -31.72 -7.82 6.93
CA HIS A 33 -32.45 -9.07 6.97
C HIS A 33 -31.48 -10.17 7.41
N SER A 34 -31.80 -10.75 8.56
CA SER A 34 -31.13 -11.92 9.11
C SER A 34 -31.38 -13.09 8.16
N GLU A 35 -30.35 -13.49 7.41
CA GLU A 35 -30.29 -14.82 6.84
C GLU A 35 -28.90 -15.38 7.16
N HIS A 36 -28.90 -16.44 7.97
CA HIS A 36 -27.72 -17.27 8.23
C HIS A 36 -27.35 -18.04 6.95
N PRO A 37 -26.17 -17.83 6.34
CA PRO A 37 -25.68 -18.71 5.30
C PRO A 37 -24.79 -19.79 5.94
N LEU A 38 -25.04 -21.04 5.55
CA LEU A 38 -24.17 -22.18 5.81
C LEU A 38 -22.74 -21.92 5.31
N PRO A 39 -21.70 -22.51 5.93
CA PRO A 39 -20.32 -22.20 5.60
C PRO A 39 -19.93 -22.77 4.24
N ILE A 40 -19.80 -21.89 3.25
CA ILE A 40 -19.12 -22.17 1.99
C ILE A 40 -17.62 -22.32 2.28
N THR A 41 -17.15 -23.56 2.35
CA THR A 41 -15.73 -23.88 2.47
C THR A 41 -15.00 -23.48 1.19
N GLY A 42 -14.34 -22.32 1.21
CA GLY A 42 -13.42 -21.89 0.13
C GLY A 42 -13.65 -20.49 -0.44
N ALA A 43 -14.66 -19.74 0.00
CA ALA A 43 -14.88 -18.38 -0.47
C ALA A 43 -13.91 -17.40 0.21
N ARG A 44 -12.94 -16.87 -0.54
CA ARG A 44 -12.11 -15.75 -0.07
C ARG A 44 -13.02 -14.55 0.18
N THR A 45 -13.00 -13.99 1.39
CA THR A 45 -13.83 -12.82 1.74
C THR A 45 -13.43 -11.66 0.82
N GLN A 46 -14.40 -11.11 0.08
CA GLN A 46 -14.14 -10.02 -0.87
C GLN A 46 -13.94 -8.68 -0.14
N PRO A 47 -13.09 -7.78 -0.68
CA PRO A 47 -12.96 -6.43 -0.14
C PRO A 47 -14.26 -5.64 -0.33
N TRP A 48 -14.64 -4.85 0.66
CA TRP A 48 -15.82 -4.00 0.58
C TRP A 48 -15.64 -2.68 1.31
N VAL A 49 -16.48 -1.73 0.91
CA VAL A 49 -16.56 -0.38 1.48
C VAL A 49 -18.03 -0.04 1.70
N GLN A 50 -18.35 0.50 2.88
CA GLN A 50 -19.71 0.85 3.26
C GLN A 50 -19.77 2.28 3.81
N PHE A 51 -20.71 3.05 3.29
CA PHE A 51 -21.05 4.39 3.77
C PHE A 51 -22.50 4.72 3.40
N GLN A 52 -23.06 5.73 4.06
CA GLN A 52 -24.43 6.15 3.83
C GLN A 52 -24.55 6.95 2.53
N ARG A 53 -25.55 6.68 1.70
CA ARG A 53 -25.76 7.41 0.43
C ARG A 53 -25.89 8.93 0.62
N LYS A 54 -26.55 9.36 1.71
CA LYS A 54 -26.68 10.77 2.12
C LYS A 54 -25.34 11.46 2.43
N ALA A 55 -24.27 10.70 2.63
CA ALA A 55 -22.93 11.22 2.88
C ALA A 55 -22.23 11.70 1.61
N ILE A 56 -22.73 11.33 0.43
CA ILE A 56 -22.21 11.80 -0.86
C ILE A 56 -22.74 13.22 -1.11
N ARG A 57 -21.84 14.19 -1.20
CA ARG A 57 -22.20 15.54 -1.65
C ARG A 57 -22.12 15.61 -3.17
N LEU A 58 -23.28 15.49 -3.81
CA LEU A 58 -23.38 15.62 -5.26
C LEU A 58 -23.29 17.11 -5.67
N PRO A 59 -22.51 17.44 -6.71
CA PRO A 59 -22.63 18.73 -7.39
C PRO A 59 -24.07 18.96 -7.86
N LEU A 60 -24.54 20.23 -7.82
CA LEU A 60 -25.93 20.64 -8.12
C LEU A 60 -26.47 20.15 -9.47
N ASN A 61 -25.61 19.70 -10.39
CA ASN A 61 -25.95 19.31 -11.74
C ASN A 61 -25.61 17.84 -12.06
N SER A 62 -25.54 16.98 -11.05
CA SER A 62 -25.22 15.55 -11.21
C SER A 62 -26.33 14.67 -10.64
N SER A 63 -26.70 13.64 -11.40
CA SER A 63 -27.66 12.65 -10.98
C SER A 63 -26.94 11.37 -10.52
N TYR A 64 -27.50 10.66 -9.53
CA TYR A 64 -26.93 9.41 -8.99
C TYR A 64 -26.57 8.31 -10.01
N PRO A 65 -27.23 8.14 -11.19
CA PRO A 65 -26.81 7.11 -12.16
C PRO A 65 -25.45 7.35 -12.82
N ASP A 66 -24.80 8.51 -12.63
CA ASP A 66 -23.52 8.85 -13.27
C ASP A 66 -22.29 8.67 -12.34
N LEU A 67 -22.37 7.79 -11.35
CA LEU A 67 -21.29 7.53 -10.39
C LEU A 67 -20.47 6.30 -10.77
N ALA A 68 -19.15 6.43 -10.71
CA ALA A 68 -18.20 5.33 -10.82
C ALA A 68 -17.47 5.15 -9.48
N ALA A 69 -17.49 3.94 -8.95
CA ALA A 69 -16.75 3.57 -7.75
C ALA A 69 -15.67 2.55 -8.10
N SER A 70 -14.49 2.72 -7.52
CA SER A 70 -13.41 1.74 -7.63
C SER A 70 -12.86 1.41 -6.25
N LEU A 71 -12.64 0.12 -6.02
CA LEU A 71 -12.00 -0.41 -4.83
C LEU A 71 -10.87 -1.33 -5.25
N THR A 72 -9.65 -0.91 -4.96
CA THR A 72 -8.44 -1.68 -5.26
C THR A 72 -7.76 -2.01 -3.96
N ALA A 73 -7.69 -3.29 -3.61
CA ALA A 73 -6.96 -3.77 -2.44
C ALA A 73 -5.79 -4.65 -2.90
N ALA A 74 -4.61 -4.45 -2.32
CA ALA A 74 -3.44 -5.29 -2.60
C ALA A 74 -3.69 -6.73 -2.12
N LYS A 75 -3.47 -7.70 -3.00
CA LYS A 75 -3.69 -9.13 -2.72
C LYS A 75 -2.42 -9.90 -2.35
N SER A 76 -1.25 -9.30 -2.57
CA SER A 76 0.10 -9.83 -2.28
C SER A 76 1.00 -8.71 -1.74
N GLN A 77 2.12 -9.06 -1.10
CA GLN A 77 3.14 -8.07 -0.72
C GLN A 77 3.74 -7.35 -1.94
N TYR A 78 3.83 -8.03 -3.09
CA TYR A 78 4.29 -7.41 -4.34
C TYR A 78 3.34 -6.32 -4.83
N GLU A 79 2.02 -6.54 -4.77
CA GLU A 79 1.01 -5.55 -5.17
C GLU A 79 0.99 -4.29 -4.27
N ILE A 80 1.46 -4.40 -3.02
CA ILE A 80 1.63 -3.23 -2.14
C ILE A 80 2.64 -2.25 -2.75
N GLY A 81 3.64 -2.73 -3.49
CA GLY A 81 4.61 -1.88 -4.21
C GLY A 81 4.00 -1.05 -5.34
N GLY A 82 2.75 -1.31 -5.75
CA GLY A 82 2.01 -0.48 -6.71
C GLY A 82 1.34 0.75 -6.08
N PHE A 83 1.33 0.86 -4.75
CA PHE A 83 0.83 2.03 -4.02
C PHE A 83 1.93 3.08 -3.83
N PRO A 84 1.58 4.34 -3.50
CA PRO A 84 2.57 5.36 -3.17
C PRO A 84 3.54 4.87 -2.09
N TYR A 85 4.83 5.23 -2.23
CA TYR A 85 5.90 4.76 -1.35
C TYR A 85 5.52 4.97 0.14
N PRO A 86 5.66 3.95 1.01
CA PRO A 86 5.13 3.98 2.37
C PRO A 86 6.04 4.81 3.29
N LEU A 87 6.02 6.13 3.13
CA LEU A 87 6.72 7.10 3.98
C LEU A 87 5.72 7.92 4.78
N GLY A 88 5.77 7.77 6.10
CA GLY A 88 4.81 8.33 7.05
C GLY A 88 5.28 9.60 7.74
N GLN A 89 4.31 10.40 8.18
CA GLN A 89 4.50 11.51 9.11
C GLN A 89 3.61 11.32 10.33
N GLU A 90 4.20 11.37 11.51
CA GLU A 90 3.43 11.35 12.75
C GLU A 90 2.97 12.79 13.08
N GLY A 91 1.66 12.97 13.21
CA GLY A 91 1.09 14.26 13.61
C GLY A 91 1.25 14.45 15.12
N ASN A 92 1.88 15.56 15.52
CA ASN A 92 2.08 16.05 16.91
C ASN A 92 3.31 15.55 17.69
N GLY A 93 4.51 15.70 17.13
CA GLY A 93 5.69 15.96 17.94
C GLY A 93 5.80 17.46 18.23
N THR A 94 5.96 17.87 19.49
CA THR A 94 6.15 19.29 19.92
C THR A 94 7.51 19.88 19.54
N GLY A 95 8.22 19.28 18.59
CA GLY A 95 9.46 19.80 18.02
C GLY A 95 9.24 20.07 16.53
N GLY A 96 9.61 21.25 16.06
CA GLY A 96 9.29 21.81 14.73
C GLY A 96 9.81 21.05 13.50
N ASP A 97 10.25 19.80 13.65
CA ASP A 97 10.73 18.96 12.56
C ASP A 97 9.86 17.70 12.51
N GLY A 98 8.86 17.70 11.60
CA GLY A 98 8.03 16.53 11.36
C GLY A 98 8.88 15.37 10.82
N SER A 99 9.40 14.54 11.72
CA SER A 99 10.26 13.41 11.39
C SER A 99 9.46 12.43 10.52
N TRP A 100 9.94 12.23 9.29
CA TRP A 100 9.40 11.22 8.39
C TRP A 100 9.91 9.84 8.84
N VAL A 101 9.03 8.86 8.81
CA VAL A 101 9.37 7.48 9.17
C VAL A 101 8.96 6.55 8.05
N GLU A 102 9.86 5.65 7.68
CA GLU A 102 9.53 4.59 6.76
C GLU A 102 8.48 3.67 7.39
N LEU A 103 7.52 3.21 6.60
CA LEU A 103 6.43 2.38 7.07
C LEU A 103 6.55 0.98 6.47
N THR A 104 6.47 -0.04 7.33
CA THR A 104 6.33 -1.42 6.91
C THR A 104 4.85 -1.72 6.68
N ALA A 105 4.42 -1.64 5.40
CA ALA A 105 3.04 -1.84 4.99
C ALA A 105 2.63 -3.32 5.05
N VAL A 106 1.49 -3.60 5.66
CA VAL A 106 0.91 -4.95 5.75
C VAL A 106 -0.33 -5.12 4.89
N ALA A 107 -0.99 -4.01 4.55
CA ALA A 107 -2.12 -3.97 3.62
C ALA A 107 -2.25 -2.57 3.02
N ALA A 108 -2.76 -2.48 1.80
CA ALA A 108 -3.00 -1.23 1.10
C ALA A 108 -4.32 -1.28 0.32
N VAL A 109 -5.05 -0.17 0.33
CA VAL A 109 -6.34 -0.04 -0.37
C VAL A 109 -6.53 1.37 -0.94
N SER A 110 -7.08 1.42 -2.14
CA SER A 110 -7.58 2.63 -2.79
C SER A 110 -9.09 2.49 -2.91
N ALA A 111 -9.82 3.38 -2.24
CA ALA A 111 -11.27 3.49 -2.39
C ALA A 111 -11.56 4.85 -3.01
N GLN A 112 -12.13 4.86 -4.22
CA GLN A 112 -12.42 6.10 -4.94
C GLN A 112 -13.86 6.10 -5.42
N LEU A 113 -14.44 7.30 -5.41
CA LEU A 113 -15.73 7.59 -5.98
C LEU A 113 -15.56 8.79 -6.89
N SER A 114 -16.00 8.67 -8.13
CA SER A 114 -15.95 9.74 -9.11
C SER A 114 -17.25 9.84 -9.87
N THR A 115 -17.51 11.02 -10.42
CA THR A 115 -18.56 11.23 -11.41
C THR A 115 -18.09 10.74 -12.79
N ARG A 116 -19.03 10.55 -13.72
CA ARG A 116 -18.77 10.17 -15.12
C ARG A 116 -17.75 11.06 -15.84
N ASN A 117 -17.67 12.33 -15.46
CA ASN A 117 -16.70 13.30 -16.00
C ASN A 117 -15.30 13.20 -15.36
N GLY A 118 -15.08 12.23 -14.45
CA GLY A 118 -13.80 12.00 -13.77
C GLY A 118 -13.54 12.84 -12.53
N SER A 119 -14.48 13.70 -12.10
CA SER A 119 -14.31 14.48 -10.87
C SER A 119 -14.43 13.60 -9.62
N ALA A 120 -13.45 13.67 -8.72
CA ALA A 120 -13.46 12.91 -7.47
C ALA A 120 -14.51 13.48 -6.50
N LEU A 121 -15.36 12.60 -5.99
CA LEU A 121 -16.39 12.94 -5.02
C LEU A 121 -15.90 12.67 -3.60
N GLN A 122 -16.19 13.62 -2.71
CA GLN A 122 -15.90 13.49 -1.29
C GLN A 122 -17.11 12.93 -0.55
N VAL A 123 -16.83 12.05 0.41
CA VAL A 123 -17.81 11.52 1.35
C VAL A 123 -17.63 12.26 2.67
N SER A 124 -18.73 12.82 3.19
CA SER A 124 -18.72 13.70 4.37
C SER A 124 -18.82 12.94 5.71
N GLU A 125 -19.10 11.63 5.68
CA GLU A 125 -19.34 10.78 6.84
C GLU A 125 -18.30 9.67 6.93
N SER A 126 -18.26 9.01 8.08
CA SER A 126 -17.40 7.84 8.29
C SER A 126 -17.69 6.71 7.30
N VAL A 127 -16.64 6.16 6.73
CA VAL A 127 -16.65 5.05 5.78
C VAL A 127 -16.05 3.82 6.45
N HIS A 128 -16.76 2.70 6.45
CA HIS A 128 -16.21 1.44 6.93
C HIS A 128 -15.57 0.70 5.76
N ILE A 129 -14.29 0.35 5.90
CA ILE A 129 -13.53 -0.39 4.90
C ILE A 129 -13.09 -1.71 5.51
N SER A 130 -13.28 -2.80 4.78
CA SER A 130 -12.81 -4.12 5.17
C SER A 130 -12.20 -4.82 3.98
N ILE A 131 -10.96 -5.28 4.14
CA ILE A 131 -10.25 -5.99 3.07
C ILE A 131 -9.57 -7.25 3.60
N PRO A 132 -9.55 -8.32 2.80
CA PRO A 132 -8.71 -9.46 3.07
C PRO A 132 -7.24 -9.09 3.05
N LEU A 133 -6.47 -9.53 4.05
CA LEU A 133 -5.01 -9.41 3.98
C LEU A 133 -4.44 -10.35 2.90
N PRO A 134 -3.29 -9.99 2.34
CA PRO A 134 -2.46 -10.90 1.56
C PRO A 134 -2.14 -12.19 2.33
N ALA A 135 -2.14 -13.34 1.66
CA ALA A 135 -1.85 -14.63 2.30
C ALA A 135 -0.39 -14.73 2.80
N ASP A 136 0.50 -13.99 2.14
CA ASP A 136 1.92 -13.80 2.44
C ASP A 136 2.17 -12.71 3.50
N THR A 137 1.13 -12.23 4.19
CA THR A 137 1.29 -11.24 5.26
C THR A 137 2.22 -11.75 6.39
N PRO A 138 3.12 -10.90 6.90
CA PRO A 138 3.95 -11.24 8.05
C PRO A 138 3.13 -11.39 9.35
N ILE A 139 1.91 -10.84 9.39
CA ILE A 139 1.03 -10.91 10.55
C ILE A 139 0.40 -12.30 10.66
N LYS A 140 0.53 -12.95 11.83
CA LYS A 140 0.02 -14.32 12.05
C LYS A 140 -1.23 -14.42 12.91
N GLY A 141 -1.72 -13.31 13.47
CA GLY A 141 -2.86 -13.30 14.39
C GLY A 141 -3.65 -12.00 14.38
N ALA A 142 -4.71 -11.97 15.17
CA ALA A 142 -5.51 -10.76 15.37
C ALA A 142 -4.68 -9.70 16.10
N THR A 143 -4.71 -8.47 15.61
CA THR A 143 -3.92 -7.36 16.15
C THR A 143 -4.50 -6.02 15.73
N SER A 144 -4.21 -4.96 16.48
CA SER A 144 -4.47 -3.58 16.07
C SER A 144 -3.30 -3.04 15.25
N VAL A 145 -3.58 -2.40 14.12
CA VAL A 145 -2.57 -1.85 13.21
C VAL A 145 -2.84 -0.37 12.97
N PRO A 146 -1.83 0.51 13.03
CA PRO A 146 -1.99 1.91 12.67
C PRO A 146 -2.49 2.08 11.23
N VAL A 147 -3.45 3.01 11.05
CA VAL A 147 -4.01 3.35 9.75
C VAL A 147 -3.39 4.65 9.28
N TRP A 148 -2.96 4.67 8.03
CA TRP A 148 -2.33 5.81 7.40
C TRP A 148 -3.11 6.24 6.16
N ARG A 149 -3.25 7.55 5.98
CA ARG A 149 -3.89 8.18 4.82
C ARG A 149 -2.85 8.81 3.93
N PHE A 150 -2.93 8.58 2.63
CA PHE A 150 -2.09 9.31 1.69
C PHE A 150 -2.56 10.77 1.54
N GLU A 151 -1.65 11.71 1.72
CA GLU A 151 -1.86 13.12 1.41
C GLU A 151 -1.13 13.49 0.12
N ALA A 152 -1.89 13.71 -0.96
CA ALA A 152 -1.32 14.00 -2.27
C ALA A 152 -0.53 15.33 -2.35
N LYS A 153 -0.77 16.28 -1.43
CA LYS A 153 -0.07 17.58 -1.40
C LYS A 153 1.38 17.43 -0.95
N SER A 154 1.60 16.65 0.09
CA SER A 154 2.92 16.37 0.66
C SER A 154 3.57 15.12 0.04
N GLY A 155 2.75 14.22 -0.53
CA GLY A 155 3.20 12.92 -1.03
C GLY A 155 3.45 11.90 0.09
N LEU A 156 2.92 12.16 1.28
CA LEU A 156 3.27 11.45 2.52
C LEU A 156 2.03 10.81 3.14
N TRP A 157 2.29 9.79 3.95
CA TRP A 157 1.25 9.06 4.66
C TRP A 157 1.05 9.68 6.05
N LEU A 158 -0.15 10.17 6.34
CA LEU A 158 -0.49 10.77 7.62
C LEU A 158 -1.17 9.74 8.52
N ARG A 159 -0.72 9.65 9.77
CA ARG A 159 -1.36 8.74 10.73
C ARG A 159 -2.78 9.21 11.03
N ASN A 160 -3.75 8.32 10.80
CA ASN A 160 -5.17 8.65 10.86
C ASN A 160 -5.98 7.48 11.42
N GLY A 161 -5.68 7.13 12.68
CA GLY A 161 -6.41 6.15 13.45
C GLY A 161 -5.74 4.77 13.54
N THR A 162 -6.56 3.77 13.83
CA THR A 162 -6.14 2.37 14.06
C THR A 162 -7.22 1.44 13.53
N GLY A 163 -6.79 0.43 12.80
CA GLY A 163 -7.63 -0.63 12.26
C GLY A 163 -7.38 -1.92 13.00
N TYR A 164 -8.29 -2.87 12.84
CA TYR A 164 -8.23 -4.15 13.53
C TYR A 164 -8.15 -5.28 12.53
N ILE A 165 -7.25 -6.22 12.79
CA ILE A 165 -7.16 -7.46 12.06
C ILE A 165 -7.90 -8.52 12.85
N LYS A 166 -8.82 -9.21 12.19
CA LYS A 166 -9.55 -10.35 12.73
C LYS A 166 -9.31 -11.56 11.85
N LYS A 167 -9.34 -12.75 12.45
CA LYS A 167 -9.31 -14.01 11.70
C LYS A 167 -10.74 -14.44 11.42
N GLU A 168 -11.07 -14.60 10.15
CA GLU A 168 -12.34 -15.13 9.67
C GLU A 168 -12.06 -16.42 8.90
N GLY A 169 -12.41 -17.57 9.50
CA GLY A 169 -12.01 -18.87 8.99
C GLY A 169 -10.49 -19.01 8.90
N THR A 170 -9.96 -19.18 7.69
CA THR A 170 -8.52 -19.28 7.41
C THR A 170 -7.88 -17.94 7.01
N GLN A 171 -8.68 -16.89 6.83
CA GLN A 171 -8.23 -15.62 6.29
C GLN A 171 -8.13 -14.54 7.38
N LEU A 172 -7.15 -13.66 7.26
CA LEU A 172 -7.09 -12.45 8.06
C LEU A 172 -7.79 -11.31 7.31
N ILE A 173 -8.63 -10.57 8.02
CA ILE A 173 -9.39 -9.43 7.48
C ILE A 173 -9.00 -8.19 8.27
N TRP A 174 -8.59 -7.13 7.56
CA TRP A 174 -8.30 -5.82 8.14
C TRP A 174 -9.53 -4.93 7.94
N SER A 175 -10.03 -4.38 9.04
CA SER A 175 -11.17 -3.47 9.03
C SER A 175 -10.84 -2.18 9.78
N PHE A 176 -11.27 -1.05 9.23
CA PHE A 176 -11.09 0.25 9.86
C PHE A 176 -12.17 1.22 9.42
N VAL A 177 -12.31 2.31 10.19
CA VAL A 177 -13.21 3.41 9.87
C VAL A 177 -12.38 4.58 9.37
N ALA A 178 -12.69 5.04 8.16
CA ALA A 178 -12.05 6.17 7.50
C ALA A 178 -12.98 7.39 7.52
N PRO A 179 -12.48 8.61 7.76
CA PRO A 179 -13.29 9.82 7.64
C PRO A 179 -13.68 10.18 6.20
N GLN A 180 -13.02 9.60 5.20
CA GLN A 180 -13.21 9.91 3.79
C GLN A 180 -12.62 8.82 2.88
N LEU A 181 -12.96 8.87 1.59
CA LEU A 181 -12.37 8.01 0.56
C LEU A 181 -10.93 8.44 0.21
N GLY A 182 -10.19 7.55 -0.43
CA GLY A 182 -8.83 7.78 -0.88
C GLY A 182 -7.94 6.54 -0.75
N TYR A 183 -6.62 6.79 -0.69
CA TYR A 183 -5.62 5.76 -0.45
C TYR A 183 -5.34 5.61 1.04
N TRP A 184 -5.38 4.37 1.48
CA TRP A 184 -5.25 3.97 2.87
C TRP A 184 -4.28 2.80 2.99
N LEU A 185 -3.52 2.81 4.08
CA LEU A 185 -2.45 1.85 4.30
C LEU A 185 -2.43 1.43 5.76
N ALA A 186 -2.35 0.12 5.98
CA ALA A 186 -2.10 -0.45 7.29
C ALA A 186 -0.59 -0.64 7.41
N ALA A 187 0.05 0.02 8.37
CA ALA A 187 1.49 -0.13 8.56
C ALA A 187 1.96 0.18 9.96
N PHE A 188 3.10 -0.40 10.28
CA PHE A 188 3.88 -0.04 11.45
C PHE A 188 5.04 0.87 11.02
N PRO A 189 5.40 1.88 11.83
CA PRO A 189 6.68 2.55 11.69
C PRO A 189 7.80 1.50 11.67
N SER A 190 8.56 1.49 10.60
CA SER A 190 9.77 0.69 10.51
C SER A 190 10.73 1.19 11.58
N ALA A 191 11.28 0.28 12.39
CA ALA A 191 12.29 0.63 13.37
C ALA A 191 13.60 1.14 12.73
N SER A 192 13.69 1.20 11.39
CA SER A 192 14.88 1.55 10.60
C SER A 192 15.40 2.99 10.74
N GLY A 193 14.86 3.79 11.67
CA GLY A 193 15.49 5.04 12.15
C GLY A 193 16.49 4.83 13.30
N VAL A 194 16.54 3.65 13.90
CA VAL A 194 17.51 3.23 14.91
C VAL A 194 17.89 1.79 14.59
N VAL A 195 19.18 1.46 14.67
CA VAL A 195 19.71 0.10 14.47
C VAL A 195 19.09 -0.84 15.52
N ALA A 196 17.90 -1.36 15.22
CA ALA A 196 17.19 -2.36 15.99
C ALA A 196 17.17 -3.63 15.14
N LEU A 197 18.13 -4.50 15.44
CA LEU A 197 18.29 -5.83 14.90
C LEU A 197 16.99 -6.63 15.11
N ASN A 198 16.20 -6.82 14.04
CA ASN A 198 15.19 -7.86 13.99
C ASN A 198 15.34 -8.70 12.70
N PRO A 199 15.22 -10.04 12.76
CA PRO A 199 15.97 -10.93 11.88
C PRO A 199 15.14 -11.52 10.73
N SER A 200 13.97 -10.96 10.40
CA SER A 200 13.00 -11.65 9.54
C SER A 200 12.82 -11.02 8.16
N GLY A 201 12.87 -9.69 8.03
CA GLY A 201 12.75 -8.99 6.73
C GLY A 201 14.08 -8.66 6.07
N LEU A 202 15.14 -8.47 6.86
CA LEU A 202 16.49 -8.24 6.35
C LEU A 202 17.10 -9.50 5.71
N ARG A 203 16.62 -10.71 6.06
CA ARG A 203 17.19 -11.97 5.58
C ARG A 203 17.12 -12.17 4.08
N ASP A 204 16.22 -11.53 3.34
CA ASP A 204 16.22 -11.71 1.89
C ASP A 204 17.18 -10.70 1.25
N ILE A 205 16.99 -9.39 1.47
CA ILE A 205 17.82 -8.34 0.86
C ILE A 205 19.28 -8.38 1.35
N THR A 206 19.56 -8.51 2.65
CA THR A 206 20.96 -8.53 3.10
C THR A 206 21.64 -9.84 2.76
N THR A 207 20.94 -10.98 2.75
CA THR A 207 21.55 -12.25 2.34
C THR A 207 21.96 -12.23 0.88
N TYR A 208 21.14 -11.68 -0.03
CA TYR A 208 21.54 -11.54 -1.43
C TYR A 208 22.77 -10.63 -1.59
N HIS A 209 22.79 -9.49 -0.89
CA HIS A 209 23.94 -8.58 -0.93
C HIS A 209 25.19 -9.17 -0.27
N THR A 210 25.07 -9.88 0.85
CA THR A 210 26.21 -10.53 1.52
C THR A 210 26.72 -11.72 0.73
N ILE A 211 25.85 -12.54 0.12
CA ILE A 211 26.27 -13.63 -0.75
C ILE A 211 27.01 -13.07 -1.96
N PHE A 212 26.50 -12.01 -2.58
CA PHE A 212 27.17 -11.33 -3.69
C PHE A 212 28.57 -10.83 -3.30
N LEU A 213 28.68 -10.11 -2.18
CA LEU A 213 29.97 -9.62 -1.67
C LEU A 213 30.94 -10.75 -1.28
N LEU A 214 30.46 -11.79 -0.61
CA LEU A 214 31.26 -12.97 -0.24
C LEU A 214 31.74 -13.72 -1.48
N THR A 215 30.93 -13.79 -2.53
CA THR A 215 31.30 -14.44 -3.80
C THR A 215 32.40 -13.66 -4.51
N ILE A 216 32.31 -12.33 -4.54
CA ILE A 216 33.35 -11.46 -5.14
C ILE A 216 34.65 -11.55 -4.33
N LEU A 217 34.57 -11.42 -3.01
CA LEU A 217 35.74 -11.52 -2.13
C LEU A 217 36.40 -12.89 -2.21
N GLY A 218 35.61 -13.97 -2.21
CA GLY A 218 36.12 -15.33 -2.36
C GLY A 218 36.77 -15.57 -3.72
N SER A 219 36.15 -15.11 -4.81
CA SER A 219 36.72 -15.21 -6.16
C SER A 219 38.04 -14.44 -6.28
N LEU A 220 38.12 -13.24 -5.72
CA LEU A 220 39.34 -12.44 -5.72
C LEU A 220 40.45 -13.10 -4.90
N ALA A 221 40.13 -13.62 -3.71
CA ALA A 221 41.09 -14.33 -2.86
C ALA A 221 41.63 -15.60 -3.54
N LEU A 222 40.76 -16.37 -4.19
CA LEU A 222 41.14 -17.58 -4.92
C LEU A 222 42.01 -17.25 -6.14
N LEU A 223 41.71 -16.18 -6.88
CA LEU A 223 42.52 -15.71 -8.00
C LEU A 223 43.92 -15.29 -7.55
N VAL A 224 44.02 -14.52 -6.45
CA VAL A 224 45.31 -14.11 -5.86
C VAL A 224 46.12 -15.32 -5.41
N LEU A 225 45.48 -16.31 -4.77
CA LEU A 225 46.14 -17.55 -4.34
C LEU A 225 46.72 -18.34 -5.52
N ILE A 226 45.95 -18.51 -6.61
CA ILE A 226 46.43 -19.19 -7.82
C ILE A 226 47.62 -18.44 -8.43
N LEU A 227 47.51 -17.11 -8.55
CA LEU A 227 48.60 -16.28 -9.08
C LEU A 227 49.87 -16.41 -8.24
N LEU A 228 49.74 -16.43 -6.91
CA LEU A 228 50.85 -16.63 -5.99
C LEU A 228 51.49 -18.01 -6.17
N CYS A 229 50.68 -19.07 -6.28
CA CYS A 229 51.18 -20.43 -6.53
C CYS A 229 51.93 -20.53 -7.85
N LEU A 230 51.40 -19.93 -8.93
CA LEU A 230 52.09 -19.91 -10.23
C LEU A 230 53.40 -19.12 -10.15
N LEU A 231 53.40 -17.96 -9.50
CA LEU A 231 54.61 -17.16 -9.32
C LEU A 231 55.69 -17.95 -8.57
N LEU A 232 55.35 -18.62 -7.47
CA LEU A 232 56.30 -19.45 -6.72
C LEU A 232 56.77 -20.68 -7.50
N TYR A 233 55.94 -21.22 -8.39
CA TYR A 233 56.30 -22.33 -9.27
C TYR A 233 57.25 -21.90 -10.40
N TYR A 234 57.00 -20.74 -11.02
CA TYR A 234 57.82 -20.20 -12.11
C TYR A 234 59.08 -19.47 -11.64
N CYS A 235 59.08 -18.95 -10.41
CA CYS A 235 60.25 -18.33 -9.78
C CYS A 235 61.13 -19.32 -9.00
N ARG A 236 60.80 -20.61 -9.04
CA ARG A 236 61.62 -21.72 -8.54
C ARG A 236 62.22 -22.47 -9.72
#